data_AF-A0A7W1L5J1-F1
#
_entry.id   AF-A0A7W1L5J1-F1
#
_cell.length_a   1.000
_cell.length_b   1.000
_cell.length_c   1.000
_cell.angle_alpha   90.00
_cell.angle_beta   90.00
_cell.angle_gamma   90.00
#
_symmetry.space_group_name_H-M   'P 1'
#
loop_
_entity.id
_entity.type
_entity.pdbx_description
1 polymer ?
#
loop_
_entity_poly.entity_id
_entity_poly.type
_entity_poly.pdbx_seq_one_letter_code
_entity_poly.pdbx_strand_id
1 'polypeptide(L)'
;MVSFALHGIGVSDGIAIGRAQLISHATLEVAHYGIPAAKVAAEIERFSLAIEEVQHELEGLHGSLTRGDAPGEFGAFLDVHWMILNDPTLSEAPKRIIAEQRCNAEWALTQQMGVLVEQFEQIEDPYLRERKADIYQVGERVLKRLMGRPGSLPPPVAEEQTILVAHDLSPADVMQFKQHHYGAFLTDLGGATSHTAIVARSLNVPAVVATHNARQLIRDSEMLIVDGESGVVIVNPDRSVLSEYRLKQSEFTLERQKLKHLRSKPAETLDGEHVELHANIELPEDIEQALDNGASGIGLFRSEFLFLNRDGLPSEDEQFEAYRAVVTGMNGKPVTIRTFDLGADKHKEGLAGLARVAPNPALGLRAVRFCLAEPRLFSTQLRAILRASHYGRIQ
;
A
#
# COMPACT_ATOMS: atom_id res chain seq x y z
N MET A 1 24.38 22.98 -3.93
CA MET A 1 24.07 21.96 -2.90
C MET A 1 25.08 20.84 -3.05
N VAL A 2 25.46 20.20 -1.95
CA VAL A 2 26.47 19.13 -1.94
C VAL A 2 25.82 17.85 -2.45
N SER A 3 26.52 17.09 -3.28
CA SER A 3 26.06 15.76 -3.71
C SER A 3 26.30 14.75 -2.59
N PHE A 4 25.31 13.90 -2.31
CA PHE A 4 25.44 12.84 -1.31
C PHE A 4 24.62 11.61 -1.73
N ALA A 5 24.96 10.46 -1.15
CA ALA A 5 24.27 9.21 -1.37
C ALA A 5 23.55 8.74 -0.10
N LEU A 6 22.38 8.13 -0.30
CA LEU A 6 21.61 7.44 0.72
C LEU A 6 21.53 5.96 0.34
N HIS A 7 21.52 5.10 1.35
CA HIS A 7 21.39 3.67 1.18
C HIS A 7 20.09 3.20 1.84
N GLY A 8 19.41 2.29 1.17
CA GLY A 8 18.25 1.59 1.69
C GLY A 8 18.21 0.17 1.14
N ILE A 9 17.01 -0.37 1.06
CA ILE A 9 16.74 -1.70 0.52
C ILE A 9 16.10 -1.52 -0.86
N GLY A 10 16.80 -1.96 -1.90
CA GLY A 10 16.22 -2.09 -3.24
C GLY A 10 15.10 -3.12 -3.24
N VAL A 11 13.90 -2.71 -3.64
CA VAL A 11 12.73 -3.61 -3.68
C VAL A 11 12.25 -3.89 -5.08
N SER A 12 12.56 -3.01 -6.04
CA SER A 12 12.19 -3.14 -7.45
C SER A 12 13.32 -2.60 -8.32
N ASP A 13 13.76 -3.41 -9.28
CA ASP A 13 14.95 -3.16 -10.09
C ASP A 13 14.77 -2.01 -11.09
N GLY A 14 15.91 -1.46 -11.52
CA GLY A 14 16.01 -0.45 -12.56
C GLY A 14 16.53 0.88 -12.04
N ILE A 15 16.76 1.80 -12.98
CA ILE A 15 17.38 3.09 -12.71
C ILE A 15 16.44 4.19 -13.15
N ALA A 16 16.08 5.06 -12.21
CA ALA A 16 15.29 6.26 -12.47
C ALA A 16 16.14 7.51 -12.24
N ILE A 17 16.00 8.48 -13.13
CA ILE A 17 16.67 9.78 -13.05
C ILE A 17 15.60 10.85 -13.21
N GLY A 18 15.42 11.67 -12.19
CA GLY A 18 14.27 12.56 -12.13
C GLY A 18 14.40 13.63 -11.06
N ARG A 19 13.30 14.35 -10.84
CA ARG A 19 13.18 15.35 -9.79
C ARG A 19 12.41 14.79 -8.61
N ALA A 20 12.88 15.09 -7.41
CA ALA A 20 12.19 14.77 -6.18
C ALA A 20 10.84 15.49 -6.13
N GLN A 21 9.77 14.74 -5.91
CA GLN A 21 8.49 15.27 -5.43
C GLN A 21 8.29 14.73 -4.02
N LEU A 22 8.35 15.65 -3.06
CA LEU A 22 8.26 15.29 -1.66
C LEU A 22 6.80 15.16 -1.24
N ILE A 23 6.39 13.95 -0.85
CA ILE A 23 5.14 13.75 -0.12
C ILE A 23 5.40 14.12 1.33
N SER A 24 4.66 15.12 1.79
CA SER A 24 4.64 15.44 3.20
C SER A 24 3.60 14.57 3.90
N HIS A 25 4.09 13.60 4.67
CA HIS A 25 3.60 13.42 6.04
C HIS A 25 4.39 14.38 6.91
N ALA A 26 4.17 15.69 6.73
CA ALA A 26 4.70 16.58 7.74
C ALA A 26 3.92 16.21 9.01
N THR A 27 4.61 15.88 10.09
CA THR A 27 4.16 16.42 11.37
C THR A 27 4.02 17.92 11.13
N LEU A 28 2.82 18.36 10.74
CA LEU A 28 2.58 19.73 10.35
C LEU A 28 3.02 20.55 11.56
N GLU A 29 4.12 21.29 11.42
CA GLU A 29 4.54 22.21 12.47
C GLU A 29 3.46 23.29 12.53
N VAL A 30 2.51 23.05 13.41
CA VAL A 30 1.40 23.95 13.61
C VAL A 30 1.90 25.15 14.40
N ALA A 31 1.71 26.35 13.85
CA ALA A 31 1.93 27.58 14.58
C ALA A 31 0.90 27.67 15.73
N HIS A 32 1.38 27.75 16.97
CA HIS A 32 0.55 28.03 18.14
C HIS A 32 0.35 29.54 18.28
N TYR A 33 -0.89 30.00 18.22
CA TYR A 33 -1.23 31.39 18.54
C TYR A 33 -2.52 31.50 19.35
N GLY A 34 -2.57 32.52 20.20
CA GLY A 34 -3.75 32.84 21.01
C GLY A 34 -4.83 33.53 20.19
N ILE A 35 -6.08 33.14 20.43
CA ILE A 35 -7.28 33.66 19.77
C ILE A 35 -8.05 34.57 20.75
N PRO A 36 -8.50 35.76 20.32
CA PRO A 36 -9.37 36.60 21.13
C PRO A 36 -10.69 35.90 21.47
N ALA A 37 -11.24 36.11 22.68
CA ALA A 37 -12.46 35.44 23.13
C ALA A 37 -13.65 35.58 22.16
N ALA A 38 -13.77 36.72 21.46
CA ALA A 38 -14.80 36.97 20.45
C ALA A 38 -14.67 36.08 19.19
N LYS A 39 -13.50 35.51 18.92
CA LYS A 39 -13.21 34.68 17.75
C LYS A 39 -13.20 33.18 18.04
N VAL A 40 -13.35 32.78 19.31
CA VAL A 40 -13.36 31.37 19.73
C VAL A 40 -14.51 30.60 19.05
N ALA A 41 -15.70 31.17 19.00
CA ALA A 41 -16.85 30.53 18.35
C ALA A 41 -16.60 30.30 16.85
N ALA A 42 -16.03 31.29 16.16
CA ALA A 42 -15.68 31.18 14.73
C ALA A 42 -14.58 30.15 14.48
N GLU A 43 -13.65 29.97 15.42
CA GLU A 43 -12.59 28.96 15.31
C GLU A 43 -13.12 27.54 15.51
N ILE A 44 -14.08 27.34 16.42
CA ILE A 44 -14.77 26.06 16.62
C ILE A 44 -15.60 25.71 15.37
N GLU A 45 -16.26 26.69 14.76
CA GLU A 45 -16.97 26.52 13.49
C GLU A 45 -15.99 26.16 12.35
N ARG A 46 -14.84 26.84 12.25
CA ARG A 46 -13.77 26.52 11.29
C ARG A 46 -13.28 25.07 11.44
N PHE A 47 -13.10 24.61 12.67
CA PHE A 47 -12.74 23.21 12.95
C PHE A 47 -13.84 22.23 12.53
N SER A 48 -15.10 22.55 12.84
CA SER A 48 -16.24 21.69 12.49
C SER A 48 -16.39 21.54 10.97
N LEU A 49 -16.25 22.64 10.23
CA LEU A 49 -16.27 22.63 8.76
C LEU A 49 -15.13 21.78 8.17
N ALA A 50 -13.93 21.84 8.75
CA ALA A 50 -12.82 21.01 8.29
C ALA A 50 -13.08 19.51 8.51
N ILE A 51 -13.71 19.13 9.64
CA ILE A 51 -14.13 17.75 9.89
C ILE A 51 -15.19 17.32 8.85
N GLU A 52 -16.21 18.15 8.62
CA GLU A 52 -17.28 17.88 7.64
C GLU A 52 -16.72 17.74 6.20
N GLU A 53 -15.74 18.55 5.82
CA GLU A 53 -15.08 18.43 4.50
C GLU A 53 -14.30 17.12 4.36
N VAL A 54 -13.57 16.69 5.40
CA VAL A 54 -12.87 15.39 5.38
C VAL A 54 -13.87 14.23 5.38
N GLN A 55 -14.99 14.36 6.09
CA GLN A 55 -16.09 13.41 6.01
C GLN A 55 -16.59 13.32 4.56
N HIS A 56 -16.97 14.42 3.92
CA HIS A 56 -17.42 14.34 2.52
C HIS A 56 -16.34 13.79 1.55
N GLU A 57 -15.06 14.05 1.80
CA GLU A 57 -13.96 13.46 1.04
C GLU A 57 -13.92 11.92 1.19
N LEU A 58 -13.95 11.42 2.43
CA LEU A 58 -13.92 9.98 2.71
C LEU A 58 -15.18 9.27 2.18
N GLU A 59 -16.35 9.91 2.24
CA GLU A 59 -17.60 9.45 1.61
C GLU A 59 -17.46 9.35 0.08
N GLY A 60 -16.85 10.37 -0.55
CA GLY A 60 -16.60 10.39 -1.99
C GLY A 60 -15.62 9.30 -2.43
N LEU A 61 -14.58 9.03 -1.63
CA LEU A 61 -13.66 7.91 -1.84
C LEU A 61 -14.38 6.57 -1.70
N HIS A 62 -15.23 6.41 -0.68
CA HIS A 62 -16.05 5.21 -0.51
C HIS A 62 -17.02 4.97 -1.69
N GLY A 63 -17.64 6.04 -2.21
CA GLY A 63 -18.57 6.01 -3.34
C GLY A 63 -17.92 5.83 -4.73
N SER A 64 -16.60 6.01 -4.85
CA SER A 64 -15.83 5.74 -6.06
C SER A 64 -15.25 4.32 -6.07
N LEU A 65 -14.97 3.75 -4.90
CA LEU A 65 -14.58 2.34 -4.73
C LEU A 65 -15.72 1.36 -5.02
N THR A 66 -16.98 1.75 -4.78
CA THR A 66 -18.16 0.94 -5.15
C THR A 66 -18.43 0.92 -6.66
N ARG A 67 -17.73 1.74 -7.46
CA ARG A 67 -17.90 1.85 -8.91
C ARG A 67 -16.69 1.36 -9.75
N GLY A 68 -15.60 0.90 -9.13
CA GLY A 68 -14.42 0.38 -9.81
C GLY A 68 -13.67 -0.70 -9.01
N ASP A 69 -12.78 -1.44 -9.70
CA ASP A 69 -12.03 -2.63 -9.21
C ASP A 69 -10.99 -2.32 -8.11
N ALA A 70 -11.44 -1.83 -6.95
CA ALA A 70 -10.58 -1.68 -5.78
C ALA A 70 -10.82 -2.79 -4.76
N PRO A 71 -9.77 -3.33 -4.09
CA PRO A 71 -9.92 -4.41 -3.12
C PRO A 71 -10.81 -4.01 -1.94
N GLY A 72 -11.63 -4.94 -1.41
CA GLY A 72 -12.48 -4.72 -0.21
C GLY A 72 -11.72 -4.26 1.04
N GLU A 73 -10.39 -4.49 1.05
CA GLU A 73 -9.38 -3.94 1.95
C GLU A 73 -9.44 -2.44 2.17
N PHE A 74 -9.83 -1.74 1.13
CA PHE A 74 -9.86 -0.31 1.11
C PHE A 74 -11.11 0.26 1.79
N GLY A 75 -12.24 -0.45 1.67
CA GLY A 75 -13.51 -0.06 2.30
C GLY A 75 -13.39 -0.09 3.82
N ALA A 76 -12.96 -1.23 4.37
CA ALA A 76 -12.80 -1.40 5.83
C ALA A 76 -11.80 -0.40 6.44
N PHE A 77 -10.74 -0.04 5.71
CA PHE A 77 -9.79 0.99 6.14
C PHE A 77 -10.42 2.39 6.16
N LEU A 78 -11.16 2.75 5.11
CA LEU A 78 -11.92 4.00 5.09
C LEU A 78 -13.00 4.03 6.18
N ASP A 79 -13.60 2.89 6.52
CA ASP A 79 -14.57 2.77 7.61
C ASP A 79 -13.92 2.99 8.98
N VAL A 80 -12.70 2.48 9.19
CA VAL A 80 -11.92 2.78 10.40
C VAL A 80 -11.58 4.26 10.45
N HIS A 81 -11.12 4.86 9.35
CA HIS A 81 -10.85 6.29 9.28
C HIS A 81 -12.12 7.12 9.52
N TRP A 82 -13.25 6.68 9.00
CA TRP A 82 -14.56 7.26 9.24
C TRP A 82 -14.94 7.21 10.70
N MET A 83 -14.76 6.04 11.33
CA MET A 83 -15.06 5.82 12.74
C MET A 83 -14.17 6.69 13.64
N ILE A 84 -12.87 6.77 13.35
CA ILE A 84 -11.93 7.63 14.06
C ILE A 84 -12.31 9.11 13.91
N LEU A 85 -12.71 9.54 12.71
CA LEU A 85 -13.11 10.92 12.45
C LEU A 85 -14.41 11.31 13.17
N ASN A 86 -15.33 10.35 13.32
CA ASN A 86 -16.59 10.53 14.06
C ASN A 86 -16.48 10.29 15.56
N ASP A 87 -15.33 9.83 16.05
CA ASP A 87 -15.12 9.64 17.47
C ASP A 87 -15.13 11.00 18.20
N PRO A 88 -15.90 11.17 19.29
CA PRO A 88 -15.94 12.42 20.06
C PRO A 88 -14.56 12.86 20.59
N THR A 89 -13.63 11.93 20.79
CA THR A 89 -12.27 12.24 21.22
C THR A 89 -11.44 12.95 20.15
N LEU A 90 -11.81 12.84 18.87
CA LEU A 90 -11.16 13.59 17.78
C LEU A 90 -12.03 14.74 17.27
N SER A 91 -13.35 14.55 17.19
CA SER A 91 -14.30 15.54 16.65
C SER A 91 -14.75 16.60 17.66
N GLU A 92 -14.83 16.29 18.94
CA GLU A 92 -15.35 17.21 19.97
C GLU A 92 -14.29 17.69 20.96
N ALA A 93 -13.32 16.85 21.33
CA ALA A 93 -12.29 17.22 22.30
C ALA A 93 -11.43 18.43 21.85
N PRO A 94 -11.00 18.56 20.57
CA PRO A 94 -10.30 19.77 20.11
C PRO A 94 -11.14 21.04 20.26
N LYS A 95 -12.47 20.96 20.08
CA LYS A 95 -13.37 22.13 20.27
C LYS A 95 -13.33 22.64 21.71
N ARG A 96 -13.23 21.74 22.69
CA ARG A 96 -13.07 22.09 24.11
C ARG A 96 -11.71 22.73 24.37
N ILE A 97 -10.64 22.17 23.80
CA ILE A 97 -9.28 22.73 23.91
C ILE A 97 -9.24 24.17 23.35
N ILE A 98 -9.86 24.41 22.18
CA ILE A 98 -9.99 25.76 21.59
C ILE A 98 -10.73 26.71 22.55
N ALA A 99 -11.83 26.25 23.17
CA ALA A 99 -12.64 27.06 24.07
C ALA A 99 -11.92 27.42 25.38
N GLU A 100 -11.23 26.45 25.98
CA GLU A 100 -10.57 26.58 27.28
C GLU A 100 -9.23 27.31 27.17
N GLN A 101 -8.39 26.91 26.22
CA GLN A 101 -7.04 27.44 26.04
C GLN A 101 -6.98 28.66 25.12
N ARG A 102 -8.07 28.95 24.39
CA ARG A 102 -8.13 30.04 23.40
C ARG A 102 -6.99 29.96 22.39
N CYS A 103 -6.72 28.78 21.87
CA CYS A 103 -5.72 28.51 20.85
C CYS A 103 -6.37 28.21 19.50
N ASN A 104 -5.58 28.19 18.44
CA ASN A 104 -6.03 27.82 17.11
C ASN A 104 -6.36 26.34 16.94
N ALA A 105 -7.23 26.05 15.97
CA ALA A 105 -7.81 24.73 15.72
C ALA A 105 -6.77 23.67 15.38
N GLU A 106 -5.77 24.03 14.59
CA GLU A 106 -4.68 23.14 14.24
C GLU A 106 -3.90 22.71 15.50
N TRP A 107 -3.66 23.64 16.42
CA TRP A 107 -2.88 23.38 17.63
C TRP A 107 -3.66 22.50 18.61
N ALA A 108 -4.95 22.78 18.75
CA ALA A 108 -5.85 21.97 19.56
C ALA A 108 -5.95 20.53 19.05
N LEU A 109 -6.01 20.33 17.73
CA LEU A 109 -6.02 19.01 17.12
C LEU A 109 -4.70 18.26 17.35
N THR A 110 -3.55 18.91 17.15
CA THR A 110 -2.24 18.29 17.39
C THR A 110 -2.05 17.89 18.86
N GLN A 111 -2.50 18.71 19.82
CA GLN A 111 -2.47 18.33 21.24
C GLN A 111 -3.31 17.09 21.50
N GLN A 112 -4.53 17.04 20.97
CA GLN A 112 -5.42 15.92 21.16
C GLN A 112 -4.90 14.63 20.51
N MET A 113 -4.30 14.74 19.32
CA MET A 113 -3.62 13.63 18.66
C MET A 113 -2.47 13.09 19.52
N GLY A 114 -1.68 13.96 20.16
CA GLY A 114 -0.61 13.56 21.07
C GLY A 114 -1.12 12.72 22.25
N VAL A 115 -2.22 13.17 22.88
CA VAL A 115 -2.88 12.43 23.98
C VAL A 115 -3.36 11.06 23.52
N LEU A 116 -4.00 10.99 22.35
CA LEU A 116 -4.48 9.71 21.79
C LEU A 116 -3.32 8.77 21.47
N VAL A 117 -2.25 9.26 20.87
CA VAL A 117 -1.07 8.44 20.55
C VAL A 117 -0.42 7.87 21.81
N GLU A 118 -0.25 8.67 22.86
CA GLU A 118 0.29 8.18 24.14
C GLU A 118 -0.58 7.08 24.76
N GLN A 119 -1.91 7.22 24.68
CA GLN A 119 -2.84 6.18 25.14
C GLN A 119 -2.69 4.88 24.35
N PHE A 120 -2.51 4.97 23.03
CA PHE A 120 -2.29 3.82 22.16
C PHE A 120 -0.92 3.16 22.36
N GLU A 121 0.11 3.93 22.73
CA GLU A 121 1.43 3.37 23.06
C GLU A 121 1.46 2.58 24.37
N GLN A 122 0.57 2.92 25.31
CA GLN A 122 0.39 2.18 26.57
C GLN A 122 -0.36 0.85 26.41
N ILE A 123 -0.91 0.56 25.23
CA ILE A 123 -1.59 -0.71 24.97
C ILE A 123 -0.56 -1.82 24.78
N GLU A 124 -0.69 -2.91 25.55
CA GLU A 124 0.24 -4.06 25.48
C GLU A 124 0.15 -4.82 24.17
N ASP A 125 -1.03 -4.86 23.54
CA ASP A 125 -1.30 -5.52 22.26
C ASP A 125 -0.60 -4.81 21.08
N PRO A 126 0.36 -5.46 20.39
CA PRO A 126 1.06 -4.91 19.24
C PRO A 126 0.13 -4.49 18.09
N TYR A 127 -0.98 -5.21 17.87
CA TYR A 127 -1.93 -4.92 16.80
C TYR A 127 -2.69 -3.62 17.08
N LEU A 128 -3.12 -3.40 18.32
CA LEU A 128 -3.74 -2.14 18.71
C LEU A 128 -2.74 -0.99 18.69
N ARG A 129 -1.46 -1.26 18.99
CA ARG A 129 -0.39 -0.26 18.91
C ARG A 129 -0.13 0.22 17.47
N GLU A 130 -0.31 -0.66 16.47
CA GLU A 130 -0.21 -0.29 15.04
C GLU A 130 -1.30 0.71 14.60
N ARG A 131 -2.49 0.69 15.22
CA ARG A 131 -3.58 1.64 14.92
C ARG A 131 -3.28 3.10 15.26
N LYS A 132 -2.17 3.38 15.96
CA LYS A 132 -1.69 4.76 16.15
C LYS A 132 -1.42 5.46 14.81
N ALA A 133 -1.01 4.71 13.80
CA ALA A 133 -0.77 5.24 12.45
C ALA A 133 -2.06 5.79 11.83
N ASP A 134 -3.20 5.14 12.06
CA ASP A 134 -4.50 5.56 11.53
C ASP A 134 -4.94 6.90 12.15
N ILE A 135 -4.69 7.09 13.45
CA ILE A 135 -4.95 8.38 14.15
C ILE A 135 -4.11 9.50 13.54
N TYR A 136 -2.83 9.24 13.29
CA TYR A 136 -1.97 10.21 12.62
C TYR A 136 -2.50 10.57 11.23
N GLN A 137 -2.91 9.59 10.44
CA GLN A 137 -3.39 9.81 9.09
C GLN A 137 -4.71 10.59 9.05
N VAL A 138 -5.69 10.26 9.90
CA VAL A 138 -6.96 11.00 9.97
C VAL A 138 -6.73 12.42 10.46
N GLY A 139 -5.94 12.60 11.53
CA GLY A 139 -5.63 13.93 12.04
C GLY A 139 -4.86 14.78 11.04
N GLU A 140 -3.94 14.21 10.28
CA GLU A 140 -3.22 14.92 9.22
C GLU A 140 -4.16 15.38 8.09
N ARG A 141 -5.15 14.57 7.71
CA ARG A 141 -6.16 14.97 6.71
C ARG A 141 -6.94 16.20 7.17
N VAL A 142 -7.37 16.22 8.43
CA VAL A 142 -8.07 17.38 9.01
C VAL A 142 -7.15 18.61 9.09
N LEU A 143 -5.89 18.44 9.50
CA LEU A 143 -4.91 19.52 9.54
C LEU A 143 -4.64 20.12 8.14
N LYS A 144 -4.55 19.29 7.10
CA LYS A 144 -4.38 19.74 5.70
C LYS A 144 -5.54 20.64 5.27
N ARG A 145 -6.79 20.25 5.60
CA ARG A 145 -7.99 21.07 5.36
C ARG A 145 -7.96 22.40 6.10
N LEU A 146 -7.64 22.39 7.39
CA LEU A 146 -7.52 23.60 8.21
C LEU A 146 -6.49 24.61 7.67
N MET A 147 -5.38 24.10 7.12
CA MET A 147 -4.31 24.91 6.54
C MET A 147 -4.59 25.39 5.11
N GLY A 148 -5.77 25.12 4.55
CA GLY A 148 -6.14 25.51 3.19
C GLY A 148 -5.33 24.80 2.11
N ARG A 149 -4.71 23.66 2.44
CA ARG A 149 -4.00 22.79 1.50
C ARG A 149 -4.89 21.57 1.25
N PRO A 150 -5.76 21.59 0.21
CA PRO A 150 -6.52 20.40 -0.14
C PRO A 150 -5.55 19.22 -0.30
N GLY A 151 -5.93 18.03 0.19
CA GLY A 151 -5.14 16.80 0.12
C GLY A 151 -4.80 16.31 -1.29
N SER A 152 -5.01 17.13 -2.32
CA SER A 152 -4.50 16.86 -3.65
C SER A 152 -2.99 17.10 -3.67
N LEU A 153 -2.24 16.02 -3.88
CA LEU A 153 -0.87 16.16 -4.36
C LEU A 153 -0.90 17.01 -5.64
N PRO A 154 0.00 17.99 -5.78
CA PRO A 154 0.11 18.71 -7.04
C PRO A 154 0.35 17.68 -8.15
N PRO A 155 -0.33 17.81 -9.30
CA PRO A 155 -0.11 16.90 -10.41
C PRO A 155 1.38 16.96 -10.79
N PRO A 156 2.01 15.79 -11.03
CA PRO A 156 3.42 15.74 -11.38
C PRO A 156 3.70 16.60 -12.62
N VAL A 157 4.80 17.38 -12.57
CA VAL A 157 5.18 18.32 -13.65
C VAL A 157 5.58 17.58 -14.93
N ALA A 158 6.09 16.36 -14.78
CA ALA A 158 6.29 15.37 -15.84
C ALA A 158 6.34 13.98 -15.20
N GLU A 159 5.28 13.19 -15.36
CA GLU A 159 5.07 11.91 -14.65
C GLU A 159 6.34 11.03 -14.65
N GLU A 160 6.87 10.70 -15.83
CA GLU A 160 8.00 9.76 -15.99
C GLU A 160 9.35 10.25 -15.44
N GLN A 161 9.47 11.54 -15.12
CA GLN A 161 10.69 12.14 -14.58
C GLN A 161 10.53 12.58 -13.12
N THR A 162 9.46 12.16 -12.47
CA THR A 162 9.16 12.52 -11.08
C THR A 162 9.46 11.34 -10.16
N ILE A 163 10.27 11.59 -9.13
CA ILE A 163 10.67 10.60 -8.13
C ILE A 163 9.96 10.94 -6.83
N LEU A 164 9.10 10.04 -6.38
CA LEU A 164 8.30 10.24 -5.19
C LEU A 164 9.12 9.95 -3.94
N VAL A 165 9.18 10.90 -3.01
CA VAL A 165 9.88 10.75 -1.73
C VAL A 165 8.88 10.90 -0.59
N ALA A 166 8.63 9.82 0.15
CA ALA A 166 7.69 9.78 1.26
C ALA A 166 8.35 9.23 2.53
N HIS A 167 7.77 9.51 3.69
CA HIS A 167 8.20 8.87 4.94
C HIS A 167 7.73 7.41 4.98
N ASP A 168 6.45 7.22 4.64
CA ASP A 168 5.82 5.93 4.41
C ASP A 168 4.81 6.08 3.27
N LEU A 169 4.37 4.97 2.70
CA LEU A 169 3.32 4.92 1.69
C LEU A 169 2.22 3.98 2.20
N SER A 170 1.04 4.53 2.47
CA SER A 170 -0.12 3.69 2.72
C SER A 170 -0.57 3.03 1.41
N PRO A 171 -1.23 1.85 1.47
CA PRO A 171 -1.83 1.24 0.29
C PRO A 171 -2.77 2.19 -0.48
N ALA A 172 -3.42 3.12 0.23
CA ALA A 172 -4.27 4.14 -0.36
C ALA A 172 -3.55 5.15 -1.22
N ASP A 173 -2.40 5.61 -0.74
CA ASP A 173 -1.54 6.51 -1.48
C ASP A 173 -1.05 5.83 -2.77
N VAL A 174 -0.69 4.53 -2.69
CA VAL A 174 -0.20 3.80 -3.86
C VAL A 174 -1.27 3.61 -4.95
N MET A 175 -2.55 3.45 -4.59
CA MET A 175 -3.63 3.38 -5.60
C MET A 175 -3.85 4.71 -6.31
N GLN A 176 -3.78 5.83 -5.58
CA GLN A 176 -3.82 7.15 -6.18
C GLN A 176 -2.58 7.38 -7.08
N PHE A 177 -1.44 6.77 -6.74
CA PHE A 177 -0.22 6.85 -7.53
C PHE A 177 -0.21 5.91 -8.72
N LYS A 178 -0.92 4.78 -8.69
CA LYS A 178 -1.08 3.92 -9.87
C LYS A 178 -1.75 4.65 -11.04
N GLN A 179 -2.55 5.69 -10.75
CA GLN A 179 -3.15 6.57 -11.77
C GLN A 179 -2.15 7.57 -12.39
N HIS A 180 -0.94 7.70 -11.84
CA HIS A 180 0.10 8.66 -12.25
C HIS A 180 1.43 7.93 -12.53
N HIS A 181 2.09 8.20 -13.67
CA HIS A 181 3.28 7.44 -14.07
C HIS A 181 4.59 7.92 -13.41
N TYR A 182 4.77 7.76 -12.10
CA TYR A 182 6.02 8.13 -11.42
C TYR A 182 7.22 7.33 -11.91
N GLY A 183 8.40 7.98 -11.99
CA GLY A 183 9.65 7.37 -12.43
C GLY A 183 10.33 6.51 -11.36
N ALA A 184 10.16 6.81 -10.06
CA ALA A 184 10.61 5.98 -8.94
C ALA A 184 9.91 6.30 -7.62
N PHE A 185 9.99 5.37 -6.68
CA PHE A 185 9.48 5.51 -5.31
C PHE A 185 10.58 5.39 -4.27
N LEU A 186 10.51 6.26 -3.25
CA LEU A 186 11.42 6.27 -2.12
C LEU A 186 10.66 6.40 -0.79
N THR A 187 10.98 5.51 0.16
CA THR A 187 10.40 5.56 1.51
C THR A 187 11.47 5.48 2.61
N ASP A 188 11.25 6.22 3.70
CA ASP A 188 12.08 6.13 4.90
C ASP A 188 11.83 4.83 5.68
N LEU A 189 10.56 4.42 5.74
CA LEU A 189 10.08 3.19 6.39
C LEU A 189 9.90 2.04 5.40
N GLY A 190 9.67 0.84 5.93
CA GLY A 190 9.42 -0.39 5.16
C GLY A 190 10.55 -1.42 5.24
N GLY A 191 10.35 -2.56 4.61
CA GLY A 191 11.33 -3.65 4.52
C GLY A 191 11.12 -4.47 3.26
N ALA A 192 12.04 -5.38 2.92
CA ALA A 192 12.00 -6.15 1.67
C ALA A 192 10.70 -6.97 1.45
N THR A 193 9.96 -7.25 2.53
CA THR A 193 8.70 -8.00 2.55
C THR A 193 7.51 -7.17 3.05
N SER A 194 7.65 -5.86 3.21
CA SER A 194 6.52 -5.01 3.64
C SER A 194 5.50 -4.86 2.52
N HIS A 195 4.26 -4.49 2.86
CA HIS A 195 3.21 -4.22 1.88
C HIS A 195 3.66 -3.18 0.84
N THR A 196 4.36 -2.12 1.28
CA THR A 196 4.97 -1.12 0.40
C THR A 196 5.92 -1.72 -0.63
N ALA A 197 6.75 -2.70 -0.23
CA ALA A 197 7.70 -3.36 -1.13
C ALA A 197 7.01 -4.28 -2.15
N ILE A 198 5.94 -4.96 -1.73
CA ILE A 198 5.13 -5.82 -2.62
C ILE A 198 4.44 -4.96 -3.69
N VAL A 199 3.84 -3.84 -3.29
CA VAL A 199 3.15 -2.96 -4.25
C VAL A 199 4.15 -2.23 -5.16
N ALA A 200 5.29 -1.80 -4.64
CA ALA A 200 6.34 -1.21 -5.49
C ALA A 200 6.81 -2.16 -6.60
N ARG A 201 6.89 -3.47 -6.32
CA ARG A 201 7.20 -4.50 -7.33
C ARG A 201 6.10 -4.65 -8.36
N SER A 202 4.83 -4.65 -7.96
CA SER A 202 3.71 -4.81 -8.90
C SER A 202 3.57 -3.62 -9.86
N LEU A 203 3.98 -2.42 -9.42
CA LEU A 203 4.04 -1.24 -10.29
C LEU A 203 5.17 -1.30 -11.33
N ASN A 204 6.15 -2.19 -11.18
CA ASN A 204 7.30 -2.34 -12.09
C ASN A 204 8.10 -1.04 -12.30
N VAL A 205 8.15 -0.22 -11.24
CA VAL A 205 8.91 1.04 -11.18
C VAL A 205 10.07 0.86 -10.19
N PRO A 206 11.27 1.42 -10.44
CA PRO A 206 12.38 1.36 -9.49
C PRO A 206 11.99 1.90 -8.12
N ALA A 207 12.36 1.18 -7.05
CA ALA A 207 12.00 1.59 -5.70
C ALA A 207 13.03 1.17 -4.66
N VAL A 208 13.28 2.08 -3.71
CA VAL A 208 14.17 1.87 -2.55
C VAL A 208 13.42 2.26 -1.28
N VAL A 209 13.33 1.32 -0.35
CA VAL A 209 12.67 1.50 0.96
C VAL A 209 13.70 1.53 2.08
N ALA A 210 13.27 1.80 3.31
CA ALA A 210 14.16 1.79 4.49
C ALA A 210 15.37 2.73 4.36
N THR A 211 15.18 3.89 3.72
CA THR A 211 16.25 4.91 3.62
C THR A 211 16.44 5.71 4.92
N HIS A 212 15.56 5.51 5.89
CA HIS A 212 15.50 6.11 7.22
C HIS A 212 15.25 7.62 7.25
N ASN A 213 16.08 8.41 6.55
CA ASN A 213 16.11 9.86 6.66
C ASN A 213 16.05 10.57 5.29
N ALA A 214 15.70 9.88 4.21
CA ALA A 214 15.67 10.49 2.89
C ALA A 214 14.69 11.65 2.81
N ARG A 215 13.53 11.54 3.46
CA ARG A 215 12.55 12.64 3.47
C ARG A 215 13.05 13.91 4.15
N GLN A 216 13.91 13.78 5.15
CA GLN A 216 14.48 14.91 5.88
C GLN A 216 15.64 15.58 5.11
N LEU A 217 16.38 14.78 4.33
CA LEU A 217 17.60 15.22 3.66
C LEU A 217 17.36 15.74 2.24
N ILE A 218 16.37 15.19 1.53
CA ILE A 218 16.02 15.58 0.16
C ILE A 218 15.08 16.78 0.18
N ARG A 219 15.25 17.72 -0.75
CA ARG A 219 14.35 18.85 -0.96
C ARG A 219 13.54 18.69 -2.23
N ASP A 220 12.40 19.37 -2.26
CA ASP A 220 11.51 19.34 -3.41
C ASP A 220 12.21 19.86 -4.68
N SER A 221 11.93 19.23 -5.81
CA SER A 221 12.53 19.48 -7.13
C SER A 221 14.04 19.23 -7.27
N GLU A 222 14.70 18.63 -6.27
CA GLU A 222 16.10 18.22 -6.38
C GLU A 222 16.30 17.10 -7.39
N MET A 223 17.46 17.08 -8.06
CA MET A 223 17.76 16.00 -9.00
C MET A 223 18.17 14.75 -8.23
N LEU A 224 17.50 13.65 -8.52
CA LEU A 224 17.73 12.35 -7.90
C LEU A 224 18.09 11.30 -8.95
N ILE A 225 18.95 10.38 -8.55
CA ILE A 225 19.13 9.08 -9.20
C ILE A 225 18.70 8.03 -8.19
N VAL A 226 17.80 7.15 -8.59
CA VAL A 226 17.37 5.99 -7.79
C VAL A 226 17.82 4.73 -8.52
N ASP A 227 18.68 3.97 -7.86
CA ASP A 227 19.15 2.66 -8.28
C ASP A 227 18.44 1.60 -7.42
N GLY A 228 17.38 1.03 -7.98
CA GLY A 228 16.53 0.06 -7.31
C GLY A 228 17.17 -1.32 -7.14
N GLU A 229 18.22 -1.62 -7.92
CA GLU A 229 18.98 -2.87 -7.83
C GLU A 229 20.00 -2.80 -6.69
N SER A 230 20.80 -1.71 -6.65
CA SER A 230 21.83 -1.52 -5.63
C SER A 230 21.28 -0.97 -4.30
N GLY A 231 20.03 -0.50 -4.28
CA GLY A 231 19.43 0.16 -3.12
C GLY A 231 20.07 1.52 -2.82
N VAL A 232 20.53 2.24 -3.85
CA VAL A 232 21.28 3.51 -3.72
C VAL A 232 20.46 4.67 -4.27
N VAL A 233 20.46 5.78 -3.54
CA VAL A 233 19.86 7.04 -3.98
C VAL A 233 20.93 8.11 -3.99
N ILE A 234 21.11 8.79 -5.11
CA ILE A 234 22.09 9.88 -5.24
C ILE A 234 21.34 11.19 -5.38
N VAL A 235 21.59 12.12 -4.46
CA VAL A 235 20.97 13.44 -4.40
C VAL A 235 21.90 14.47 -5.01
N ASN A 236 21.36 15.33 -5.87
CA ASN A 236 22.08 16.36 -6.62
C ASN A 236 23.38 15.82 -7.24
N PRO A 237 23.32 14.76 -8.07
CA PRO A 237 24.51 14.17 -8.68
C PRO A 237 25.27 15.21 -9.51
N ASP A 238 26.59 15.09 -9.51
CA ASP A 238 27.40 15.88 -10.43
C ASP A 238 27.25 15.37 -11.88
N ARG A 239 27.82 16.11 -12.83
CA ARG A 239 27.72 15.75 -14.25
C ARG A 239 28.39 14.43 -14.61
N SER A 240 29.39 14.01 -13.84
CA SER A 240 30.12 12.77 -14.10
C SER A 240 29.28 11.56 -13.69
N VAL A 241 28.73 11.59 -12.47
CA VAL A 241 27.83 10.58 -11.93
C VAL A 241 26.55 10.49 -12.76
N LEU A 242 25.97 11.64 -13.14
CA LEU A 242 24.77 11.66 -13.98
C LEU A 242 25.01 11.01 -15.34
N SER A 243 26.18 11.22 -15.95
CA SER A 243 26.53 10.61 -17.23
C SER A 243 26.72 9.09 -17.11
N GLU A 244 27.37 8.64 -16.04
CA GLU A 244 27.55 7.21 -15.76
C GLU A 244 26.21 6.50 -15.56
N TYR A 245 25.32 7.06 -14.76
CA TYR A 245 24.00 6.46 -14.51
C TYR A 245 23.07 6.51 -15.72
N ARG A 246 23.20 7.51 -16.60
CA ARG A 246 22.50 7.51 -17.89
C ARG A 246 22.97 6.37 -18.79
N LEU A 247 24.27 6.07 -18.79
CA LEU A 247 24.80 4.92 -19.52
C LEU A 247 24.21 3.62 -18.95
N LYS A 248 24.29 3.42 -17.63
CA LYS A 248 23.70 2.25 -16.96
C LYS A 248 22.19 2.11 -17.23
N GLN A 249 21.44 3.21 -17.18
CA GLN A 249 20.01 3.21 -17.51
C GLN A 249 19.75 2.76 -18.95
N SER A 250 20.57 3.20 -19.90
CA SER A 250 20.46 2.79 -21.30
C SER A 250 20.82 1.31 -21.50
N GLU A 251 21.84 0.80 -20.80
CA GLU A 251 22.25 -0.60 -20.83
C GLU A 251 21.15 -1.50 -20.25
N PHE A 252 20.58 -1.13 -19.09
CA PHE A 252 19.46 -1.82 -18.46
C PHE A 252 18.22 -1.85 -19.36
N THR A 253 17.92 -0.74 -20.03
CA THR A 253 16.79 -0.67 -20.97
C THR A 253 17.02 -1.60 -22.17
N LEU A 254 18.23 -1.61 -22.72
CA LEU A 254 18.62 -2.48 -23.83
C LEU A 254 18.56 -3.96 -23.42
N GLU A 255 18.98 -4.29 -22.20
CA GLU A 255 18.90 -5.64 -21.65
C GLU A 255 17.45 -6.09 -21.46
N ARG A 256 16.59 -5.25 -20.87
CA ARG A 256 15.14 -5.51 -20.81
C ARG A 256 14.53 -5.72 -22.19
N GLN A 257 14.94 -4.95 -23.20
CA GLN A 257 14.50 -5.17 -24.58
C GLN A 257 14.96 -6.53 -25.12
N LYS A 258 16.20 -6.95 -24.87
CA LYS A 258 16.69 -8.29 -25.25
C LYS A 258 15.88 -9.39 -24.56
N LEU A 259 15.55 -9.24 -23.28
CA LEU A 259 14.73 -10.21 -22.54
C LEU A 259 13.31 -10.34 -23.13
N LYS A 260 12.70 -9.26 -23.64
CA LYS A 260 11.40 -9.34 -24.32
C LYS A 260 11.42 -10.27 -25.54
N HIS A 261 12.57 -10.42 -26.21
CA HIS A 261 12.71 -11.37 -27.34
C HIS A 261 12.73 -12.84 -26.88
N LEU A 262 12.89 -13.10 -25.58
CA LEU A 262 12.83 -14.44 -25.01
C LEU A 262 11.40 -14.87 -24.67
N ARG A 263 10.42 -13.95 -24.67
CA ARG A 263 9.01 -14.22 -24.32
C ARG A 263 8.42 -15.43 -25.06
N SER A 264 8.78 -15.58 -26.34
CA SER A 264 8.25 -16.65 -27.21
C SER A 264 9.18 -17.86 -27.34
N LYS A 265 10.35 -17.83 -26.70
CA LYS A 265 11.31 -18.94 -26.77
C LYS A 265 10.98 -19.99 -25.71
N PRO A 266 11.21 -21.28 -26.01
CA PRO A 266 11.12 -22.31 -24.98
C PRO A 266 12.19 -22.09 -23.91
N ALA A 267 11.85 -22.39 -22.66
CA ALA A 267 12.79 -22.36 -21.55
C ALA A 267 13.57 -23.68 -21.52
N GLU A 268 14.75 -23.66 -22.14
CA GLU A 268 15.66 -24.79 -22.29
C GLU A 268 17.04 -24.43 -21.77
N THR A 269 17.67 -25.37 -21.09
CA THR A 269 19.08 -25.29 -20.67
C THR A 269 20.03 -25.50 -21.85
N LEU A 270 21.32 -25.18 -21.68
CA LEU A 270 22.32 -25.31 -22.74
C LEU A 270 22.55 -26.77 -23.19
N ASP A 271 22.23 -27.72 -22.33
CA ASP A 271 22.31 -29.16 -22.54
C ASP A 271 20.96 -29.79 -22.96
N GLY A 272 19.91 -28.97 -23.16
CA GLY A 272 18.65 -29.38 -23.78
C GLY A 272 17.56 -29.86 -22.82
N GLU A 273 17.74 -29.71 -21.50
CA GLU A 273 16.67 -29.97 -20.53
C GLU A 273 15.64 -28.85 -20.54
N HIS A 274 14.36 -29.22 -20.69
CA HIS A 274 13.23 -28.30 -20.70
C HIS A 274 12.72 -28.03 -19.28
N VAL A 275 12.39 -26.76 -19.01
CA VAL A 275 11.76 -26.33 -17.75
C VAL A 275 10.50 -25.52 -18.02
N GLU A 276 9.51 -25.61 -17.13
CA GLU A 276 8.30 -24.80 -17.21
C GLU A 276 8.47 -23.55 -16.34
N LEU A 277 8.25 -22.37 -16.93
CA LEU A 277 8.31 -21.09 -16.22
C LEU A 277 6.89 -20.60 -15.95
N HIS A 278 6.43 -20.83 -14.72
CA HIS A 278 5.11 -20.42 -14.28
C HIS A 278 5.15 -19.10 -13.51
N ALA A 279 4.07 -18.32 -13.62
CA ALA A 279 3.90 -17.09 -12.84
C ALA A 279 3.23 -17.39 -11.49
N ASN A 280 3.55 -16.54 -10.50
CA ASN A 280 2.83 -16.47 -9.24
C ASN A 280 1.91 -15.25 -9.29
N ILE A 281 0.64 -15.43 -8.94
CA ILE A 281 -0.36 -14.35 -8.98
C ILE A 281 -1.13 -14.29 -7.66
N GLU A 282 -1.64 -13.10 -7.36
CA GLU A 282 -2.48 -12.83 -6.18
C GLU A 282 -3.88 -12.43 -6.59
N LEU A 283 -4.05 -11.79 -7.74
CA LEU A 283 -5.34 -11.33 -8.24
C LEU A 283 -5.61 -11.84 -9.67
N PRO A 284 -6.89 -11.98 -10.09
CA PRO A 284 -7.21 -12.36 -11.46
C PRO A 284 -6.67 -11.40 -12.53
N GLU A 285 -6.48 -10.12 -12.21
CA GLU A 285 -5.96 -9.12 -13.14
C GLU A 285 -4.47 -9.33 -13.48
N ASP A 286 -3.73 -10.05 -12.63
CA ASP A 286 -2.30 -10.34 -12.84
C ASP A 286 -2.04 -11.27 -14.05
N ILE A 287 -3.08 -11.90 -14.59
CA ILE A 287 -2.99 -12.80 -15.75
C ILE A 287 -2.42 -12.07 -16.97
N GLU A 288 -2.85 -10.84 -17.22
CA GLU A 288 -2.40 -10.06 -18.37
C GLU A 288 -0.89 -9.90 -18.33
N GLN A 289 -0.36 -9.50 -17.17
CA GLN A 289 1.08 -9.37 -16.95
C GLN A 289 1.82 -10.72 -17.04
N ALA A 290 1.22 -11.81 -16.54
CA ALA A 290 1.82 -13.15 -16.64
C ALA A 290 1.95 -13.61 -18.11
N LEU A 291 0.90 -13.41 -18.91
CA LEU A 291 0.90 -13.72 -20.34
C LEU A 291 1.85 -12.80 -21.13
N ASP A 292 1.96 -11.54 -20.71
CA ASP A 292 2.89 -10.57 -21.30
C ASP A 292 4.36 -10.88 -21.07
N ASN A 293 4.66 -11.58 -19.98
CA ASN A 293 6.00 -12.10 -19.71
C ASN A 293 6.23 -13.52 -20.25
N GLY A 294 5.23 -14.13 -20.93
CA GLY A 294 5.38 -15.43 -21.60
C GLY A 294 5.24 -16.63 -20.67
N ALA A 295 4.59 -16.49 -19.52
CA ALA A 295 4.40 -17.60 -18.57
C ALA A 295 3.75 -18.82 -19.25
N SER A 296 4.30 -20.01 -19.00
CA SER A 296 3.75 -21.29 -19.51
C SER A 296 2.49 -21.73 -18.75
N GLY A 297 2.21 -21.12 -17.59
CA GLY A 297 1.13 -21.45 -16.67
C GLY A 297 1.20 -20.59 -15.41
N ILE A 298 0.27 -20.82 -14.48
CA ILE A 298 0.30 -20.27 -13.13
C ILE A 298 0.74 -21.36 -12.17
N GLY A 299 1.85 -21.11 -11.47
CA GLY A 299 2.49 -22.06 -10.57
C GLY A 299 2.03 -21.89 -9.12
N LEU A 300 1.52 -20.70 -8.82
CA LEU A 300 0.91 -20.40 -7.54
C LEU A 300 -0.12 -19.28 -7.71
N PHE A 301 -1.39 -19.61 -7.56
CA PHE A 301 -2.43 -18.63 -7.29
C PHE A 301 -2.69 -18.59 -5.79
N ARG A 302 -2.37 -17.44 -5.18
CA ARG A 302 -2.60 -17.15 -3.77
C ARG A 302 -4.06 -16.76 -3.56
N SER A 303 -4.85 -17.64 -2.94
CA SER A 303 -6.30 -17.43 -2.76
C SER A 303 -6.65 -16.54 -1.56
N GLU A 304 -5.67 -16.13 -0.76
CA GLU A 304 -5.90 -15.43 0.51
C GLU A 304 -6.63 -14.09 0.31
N PHE A 305 -6.43 -13.42 -0.83
CA PHE A 305 -7.09 -12.14 -1.12
C PHE A 305 -8.63 -12.23 -1.06
N LEU A 306 -9.22 -13.38 -1.42
CA LEU A 306 -10.68 -13.59 -1.37
C LEU A 306 -11.25 -13.59 0.05
N PHE A 307 -10.40 -13.87 1.03
CA PHE A 307 -10.74 -14.02 2.43
C PHE A 307 -10.31 -12.80 3.26
N LEU A 308 -9.35 -12.02 2.77
CA LEU A 308 -8.87 -10.81 3.44
C LEU A 308 -9.79 -9.61 3.16
N ASN A 309 -9.77 -8.66 4.10
CA ASN A 309 -10.64 -7.48 4.30
C ASN A 309 -11.99 -7.39 3.55
N ARG A 310 -13.01 -7.94 4.23
CA ARG A 310 -14.44 -8.01 3.87
C ARG A 310 -15.18 -8.47 5.12
N ASP A 311 -16.44 -8.08 5.27
CA ASP A 311 -17.23 -8.30 6.50
C ASP A 311 -17.72 -9.75 6.70
N GLY A 312 -17.54 -10.60 5.68
CA GLY A 312 -17.99 -11.99 5.71
C GLY A 312 -17.05 -12.94 4.97
N LEU A 313 -17.22 -14.24 5.18
CA LEU A 313 -16.46 -15.26 4.46
C LEU A 313 -16.93 -15.33 2.99
N PRO A 314 -16.01 -15.51 2.02
CA PRO A 314 -16.38 -15.59 0.61
C PRO A 314 -17.28 -16.80 0.35
N SER A 315 -18.37 -16.55 -0.36
CA SER A 315 -19.29 -17.60 -0.80
C SER A 315 -18.62 -18.52 -1.82
N GLU A 316 -19.19 -19.71 -2.02
CA GLU A 316 -18.69 -20.63 -3.06
C GLU A 316 -18.73 -20.00 -4.45
N ASP A 317 -19.78 -19.24 -4.77
CA ASP A 317 -19.96 -18.64 -6.09
C ASP A 317 -18.94 -17.52 -6.34
N GLU A 318 -18.66 -16.66 -5.35
CA GLU A 318 -17.61 -15.65 -5.48
C GLU A 318 -16.23 -16.28 -5.71
N GLN A 319 -15.90 -17.33 -4.94
CA GLN A 319 -14.65 -18.05 -5.11
C GLN A 319 -14.59 -18.73 -6.50
N PHE A 320 -15.69 -19.33 -6.93
CA PHE A 320 -15.80 -19.98 -8.23
C PHE A 320 -15.60 -18.97 -9.37
N GLU A 321 -16.22 -17.79 -9.32
CA GLU A 321 -16.07 -16.77 -10.34
C GLU A 321 -14.62 -16.28 -10.46
N ALA A 322 -13.95 -16.05 -9.32
CA ALA A 322 -12.53 -15.68 -9.29
C ALA A 322 -11.62 -16.79 -9.88
N TYR A 323 -11.81 -18.04 -9.46
CA TYR A 323 -11.04 -19.17 -10.00
C TYR A 323 -11.35 -19.40 -11.49
N ARG A 324 -12.61 -19.25 -11.92
CA ARG A 324 -13.02 -19.37 -13.33
C ARG A 324 -12.35 -18.30 -14.18
N ALA A 325 -12.31 -17.05 -13.71
CA ALA A 325 -11.65 -15.95 -14.42
C ALA A 325 -10.18 -16.28 -14.69
N VAL A 326 -9.45 -16.77 -13.68
CA VAL A 326 -8.05 -17.18 -13.81
C VAL A 326 -7.86 -18.31 -14.80
N VAL A 327 -8.63 -19.39 -14.65
CA VAL A 327 -8.50 -20.58 -15.48
C VAL A 327 -8.86 -20.29 -16.94
N THR A 328 -9.89 -19.47 -17.17
CA THR A 328 -10.31 -19.07 -18.52
C THR A 328 -9.29 -18.13 -19.16
N GLY A 329 -8.78 -17.15 -18.40
CA GLY A 329 -7.78 -16.19 -18.87
C GLY A 329 -6.46 -16.86 -19.31
N MET A 330 -6.10 -17.98 -18.68
CA MET A 330 -4.92 -18.76 -19.04
C MET A 330 -5.09 -19.64 -20.28
N ASN A 331 -6.29 -19.70 -20.86
CA ASN A 331 -6.60 -20.34 -22.16
C ASN A 331 -5.99 -21.75 -22.34
N GLY A 332 -6.23 -22.63 -21.36
CA GLY A 332 -5.77 -24.02 -21.39
C GLY A 332 -4.38 -24.30 -20.79
N LYS A 333 -3.61 -23.26 -20.45
CA LYS A 333 -2.38 -23.40 -19.65
C LYS A 333 -2.72 -23.83 -18.21
N PRO A 334 -1.82 -24.57 -17.53
CA PRO A 334 -2.07 -25.06 -16.17
C PRO A 334 -2.16 -23.92 -15.16
N VAL A 335 -3.03 -24.07 -14.16
CA VAL A 335 -3.19 -23.15 -13.03
C VAL A 335 -3.15 -23.93 -11.73
N THR A 336 -2.17 -23.65 -10.88
CA THR A 336 -2.05 -24.25 -9.55
C THR A 336 -2.68 -23.33 -8.52
N ILE A 337 -3.80 -23.74 -7.93
CA ILE A 337 -4.52 -22.93 -6.93
C ILE A 337 -4.13 -23.42 -5.54
N ARG A 338 -3.54 -22.52 -4.75
CA ARG A 338 -3.27 -22.83 -3.34
C ARG A 338 -4.52 -22.54 -2.52
N THR A 339 -4.94 -23.51 -1.71
CA THR A 339 -5.98 -23.32 -0.71
C THR A 339 -5.55 -22.27 0.31
N PHE A 340 -6.51 -21.65 1.02
CA PHE A 340 -6.18 -20.46 1.81
C PHE A 340 -5.10 -20.73 2.88
N ASP A 341 -4.03 -19.94 2.88
CA ASP A 341 -2.97 -19.93 3.90
C ASP A 341 -3.22 -18.80 4.91
N LEU A 342 -4.29 -18.96 5.70
CA LEU A 342 -4.64 -18.04 6.78
C LEU A 342 -4.36 -18.68 8.14
N GLY A 343 -3.99 -17.84 9.11
CA GLY A 343 -3.87 -18.23 10.52
C GLY A 343 -5.08 -17.79 11.33
N ALA A 344 -5.35 -18.50 12.43
CA ALA A 344 -6.42 -18.18 13.38
C ALA A 344 -6.21 -16.84 14.11
N ASP A 345 -5.01 -16.26 14.01
CA ASP A 345 -4.60 -14.95 14.50
C ASP A 345 -5.11 -13.78 13.64
N LYS A 346 -5.45 -14.02 12.37
CA LYS A 346 -6.04 -13.00 11.50
C LYS A 346 -7.56 -12.92 11.74
N HIS A 347 -7.93 -12.24 12.81
CA HIS A 347 -9.31 -12.03 13.27
C HIS A 347 -10.25 -11.44 12.21
N LYS A 348 -11.42 -12.07 12.03
CA LYS A 348 -12.64 -11.47 11.46
C LYS A 348 -13.90 -12.02 12.15
N GLU A 349 -14.95 -11.20 12.16
CA GLU A 349 -16.21 -11.33 12.92
C GLU A 349 -17.05 -12.59 12.61
N GLY A 350 -16.70 -13.37 11.58
CA GLY A 350 -17.34 -14.66 11.28
C GLY A 350 -16.74 -15.89 11.98
N LEU A 351 -15.58 -15.75 12.63
CA LEU A 351 -14.80 -16.83 13.26
C LEU A 351 -14.62 -16.66 14.78
N ALA A 352 -15.49 -15.84 15.39
CA ALA A 352 -15.38 -15.28 16.74
C ALA A 352 -15.39 -16.29 17.92
N GLY A 353 -15.29 -17.61 17.68
CA GLY A 353 -15.36 -18.63 18.73
C GLY A 353 -14.08 -19.42 18.99
N LEU A 354 -13.04 -19.32 18.16
CA LEU A 354 -12.00 -20.38 18.09
C LEU A 354 -10.54 -19.91 18.17
N ALA A 355 -10.27 -18.60 18.26
CA ALA A 355 -8.91 -18.09 18.28
C ALA A 355 -8.29 -18.19 19.69
N ARG A 356 -7.43 -19.18 19.92
CA ARG A 356 -6.34 -19.04 20.90
C ARG A 356 -5.18 -18.36 20.20
N VAL A 357 -4.88 -17.11 20.56
CA VAL A 357 -3.67 -16.41 20.10
C VAL A 357 -2.46 -17.25 20.50
N ALA A 358 -1.83 -17.89 19.52
CA ALA A 358 -0.64 -18.69 19.76
C ALA A 358 0.55 -17.74 19.96
N PRO A 359 1.45 -18.00 20.93
CA PRO A 359 2.63 -17.16 21.17
C PRO A 359 3.58 -17.10 19.96
N ASN A 360 3.48 -18.06 19.03
CA ASN A 360 4.11 -17.98 17.72
C ASN A 360 3.07 -18.29 16.63
N PRO A 361 2.54 -17.27 15.94
CA PRO A 361 1.54 -17.46 14.88
C PRO A 361 2.04 -18.29 13.69
N ALA A 362 3.33 -18.21 13.35
CA ALA A 362 3.91 -18.99 12.25
C ALA A 362 3.93 -20.50 12.55
N LEU A 363 4.00 -20.89 13.82
CA LEU A 363 3.92 -22.28 14.27
C LEU A 363 2.51 -22.69 14.72
N GLY A 364 1.54 -21.77 14.66
CA GLY A 364 0.20 -21.93 15.18
C GLY A 364 -0.77 -22.69 14.27
N LEU A 365 -2.06 -22.44 14.49
CA LEU A 365 -3.16 -22.97 13.68
C LEU A 365 -3.29 -22.12 12.40
N ARG A 366 -2.64 -22.57 11.33
CA ARG A 366 -2.54 -21.88 10.03
C ARG A 366 -2.67 -22.84 8.85
N ALA A 367 -3.04 -22.32 7.68
CA ALA A 367 -3.06 -23.02 6.40
C ALA A 367 -3.91 -24.29 6.48
N VAL A 368 -3.39 -25.40 5.95
CA VAL A 368 -4.02 -26.71 6.00
C VAL A 368 -4.47 -27.12 7.41
N ARG A 369 -3.76 -26.72 8.48
CA ARG A 369 -4.19 -27.04 9.85
C ARG A 369 -5.48 -26.33 10.20
N PHE A 370 -5.61 -25.08 9.77
CA PHE A 370 -6.84 -24.30 9.94
C PHE A 370 -7.95 -24.82 9.02
N CYS A 371 -7.65 -25.15 7.76
CA CYS A 371 -8.59 -25.80 6.85
C CYS A 371 -9.19 -27.10 7.42
N LEU A 372 -8.36 -27.92 8.09
CA LEU A 372 -8.78 -29.17 8.70
C LEU A 372 -9.54 -28.95 10.02
N ALA A 373 -9.26 -27.87 10.75
CA ALA A 373 -10.03 -27.47 11.93
C ALA A 373 -11.41 -26.90 11.54
N GLU A 374 -11.53 -26.28 10.36
CA GLU A 374 -12.76 -25.68 9.81
C GLU A 374 -13.22 -26.33 8.50
N PRO A 375 -13.76 -27.58 8.53
CA PRO A 375 -14.10 -28.32 7.32
C PRO A 375 -15.16 -27.66 6.44
N ARG A 376 -16.05 -26.83 7.01
CA ARG A 376 -17.08 -26.13 6.23
C ARG A 376 -16.45 -25.09 5.30
N LEU A 377 -15.54 -24.28 5.83
CA LEU A 377 -14.82 -23.26 5.06
C LEU A 377 -13.95 -23.93 3.98
N PHE A 378 -13.26 -25.00 4.36
CA PHE A 378 -12.42 -25.74 3.42
C PHE A 378 -13.23 -26.42 2.31
N SER A 379 -14.35 -27.05 2.64
CA SER A 379 -15.25 -27.68 1.67
C SER A 379 -15.81 -26.67 0.67
N THR A 380 -16.22 -25.48 1.12
CA THR A 380 -16.66 -24.40 0.22
C THR A 380 -15.59 -24.06 -0.82
N GLN A 381 -14.33 -23.90 -0.39
CA GLN A 381 -13.23 -23.60 -1.30
C GLN A 381 -12.97 -24.75 -2.28
N LEU A 382 -12.91 -25.99 -1.80
CA LEU A 382 -12.67 -27.15 -2.65
C LEU A 382 -13.78 -27.32 -3.70
N ARG A 383 -15.05 -27.10 -3.34
CA ARG A 383 -16.18 -27.13 -4.29
C ARG A 383 -16.04 -26.06 -5.36
N ALA A 384 -15.67 -24.84 -4.99
CA ALA A 384 -15.42 -23.76 -5.94
C ALA A 384 -14.28 -24.10 -6.92
N ILE A 385 -13.16 -24.65 -6.42
CA ILE A 385 -12.02 -25.08 -7.26
C ILE A 385 -12.45 -26.20 -8.21
N LEU A 386 -13.17 -27.21 -7.72
CA LEU A 386 -13.66 -28.33 -8.54
C LEU A 386 -14.67 -27.88 -9.61
N ARG A 387 -15.49 -26.87 -9.32
CA ARG A 387 -16.38 -26.25 -10.33
C ARG A 387 -15.56 -25.52 -11.39
N ALA A 388 -14.53 -24.78 -10.99
CA ALA A 388 -13.67 -24.04 -11.91
C ALA A 388 -12.83 -24.96 -12.80
N SER A 389 -12.50 -26.19 -12.35
CA SER A 389 -11.72 -27.15 -13.13
C SER A 389 -12.46 -27.65 -14.39
N HIS A 390 -13.75 -27.38 -14.53
CA HIS A 390 -14.47 -27.63 -15.78
C HIS A 390 -14.01 -26.72 -16.93
N TYR A 391 -13.50 -25.51 -16.60
CA TYR A 391 -13.19 -24.48 -17.59
C TYR A 391 -11.72 -24.50 -18.05
N GLY A 392 -10.87 -25.34 -17.45
CA GLY A 392 -9.47 -25.47 -17.84
C GLY A 392 -8.67 -26.32 -16.86
N ARG A 393 -7.34 -26.34 -17.03
CA ARG A 393 -6.45 -27.26 -16.33
C ARG A 393 -6.03 -26.70 -14.97
N ILE A 394 -6.71 -27.13 -13.91
CA ILE A 394 -6.29 -26.87 -12.52
C ILE A 394 -5.40 -28.02 -12.03
N GLN A 395 -4.35 -27.70 -11.29
CA GLN A 395 -3.46 -28.65 -10.61
C GLN A 395 -3.64 -28.64 -9.11
#